data_AF-A0A7W0KW19-F1
#
_entry.id   AF-A0A7W0KW19-F1
#
_cell.length_a   1.000
_cell.length_b   1.000
_cell.length_c   1.000
_cell.angle_alpha   90.00
_cell.angle_beta   90.00
_cell.angle_gamma   90.00
#
_symmetry.space_group_name_H-M   'P 1'
#
loop_
_entity.id
_entity.type
_entity.pdbx_description
1 polymer ?
#
loop_
_entity_poly.entity_id
_entity_poly.type
_entity_poly.pdbx_seq_one_letter_code
_entity_poly.pdbx_strand_id
1 'polypeptide(L)'
;MRFDIEDYKSRTDRLRWDDLDFGAFTDDPLDGDTLRVIEYMHDVEHHTICYLRDLLVTPAHADPEITAFLSLWAYEELWHGEALGAVLAAHGRLSGQQRVAAMRQRLGIRDRIRPLLSALGSTVVGERLVALHMTWGAINEWTTQAGYVRLAQRSGTRCWPS
;
A
#
# COMPACT_ATOMS: atom_id res chain seq x y z
N MET A 1 -6.56 -22.03 -6.83
CA MET A 1 -6.41 -21.27 -8.07
C MET A 1 -4.96 -20.82 -8.14
N ARG A 2 -4.22 -21.09 -9.22
CA ARG A 2 -2.82 -20.68 -9.39
C ARG A 2 -2.80 -19.23 -9.88
N PHE A 3 -1.92 -18.40 -9.34
CA PHE A 3 -1.72 -17.02 -9.79
C PHE A 3 -1.32 -16.99 -11.28
N ASP A 4 -1.86 -16.03 -12.03
CA ASP A 4 -1.59 -15.81 -13.46
C ASP A 4 -1.22 -14.34 -13.67
N ILE A 5 0.03 -14.10 -14.09
CA ILE A 5 0.57 -12.76 -14.28
C ILE A 5 -0.04 -12.04 -15.49
N GLU A 6 -0.49 -12.76 -16.52
CA GLU A 6 -1.10 -12.16 -17.71
C GLU A 6 -2.51 -11.66 -17.41
N ASP A 7 -3.27 -12.43 -16.61
CA ASP A 7 -4.56 -11.98 -16.09
C ASP A 7 -4.39 -10.73 -15.21
N TYR A 8 -3.39 -10.71 -14.32
CA TYR A 8 -3.11 -9.54 -13.48
C TYR A 8 -2.75 -8.30 -14.32
N LYS A 9 -1.84 -8.43 -15.28
CA LYS A 9 -1.50 -7.35 -16.24
C LYS A 9 -2.72 -6.77 -16.95
N SER A 10 -3.68 -7.61 -17.32
CA SER A 10 -4.88 -7.17 -18.05
C SER A 10 -5.87 -6.39 -17.19
N ARG A 11 -5.79 -6.53 -15.86
CA ARG A 11 -6.71 -5.93 -14.90
C ARG A 11 -6.10 -4.75 -14.14
N THR A 12 -4.78 -4.70 -14.03
CA THR A 12 -4.11 -3.57 -13.39
C THR A 12 -4.45 -2.29 -14.13
N ASP A 13 -4.98 -1.34 -13.37
CA ASP A 13 -5.24 0.01 -13.84
C ASP A 13 -4.99 0.97 -12.67
N ARG A 14 -4.85 2.25 -12.99
CA ARG A 14 -4.81 3.30 -11.98
C ARG A 14 -6.11 3.25 -11.17
N LEU A 15 -5.99 3.34 -9.84
CA LEU A 15 -7.17 3.63 -9.01
C LEU A 15 -7.76 4.98 -9.46
N ARG A 16 -8.99 4.94 -9.96
CA ARG A 16 -9.77 6.11 -10.35
C ARG A 16 -10.52 6.62 -9.12
N TRP A 17 -10.24 7.87 -8.77
CA TRP A 17 -10.81 8.55 -7.61
C TRP A 17 -11.04 10.04 -7.89
N ASP A 18 -10.67 10.48 -9.09
CA ASP A 18 -10.80 11.85 -9.59
C ASP A 18 -12.25 12.28 -9.83
N ASP A 19 -13.17 11.31 -9.87
CA ASP A 19 -14.61 11.50 -9.97
C ASP A 19 -15.33 11.55 -8.62
N LEU A 20 -14.62 11.37 -7.50
CA LEU A 20 -15.19 11.46 -6.16
C LEU A 20 -15.44 12.92 -5.77
N ASP A 21 -16.62 13.19 -5.20
CA ASP A 21 -16.96 14.52 -4.67
C ASP A 21 -16.31 14.73 -3.30
N PHE A 22 -15.07 15.21 -3.30
CA PHE A 22 -14.39 15.63 -2.08
C PHE A 22 -15.01 16.89 -1.44
N GLY A 23 -15.82 17.64 -2.18
CA GLY A 23 -16.53 18.82 -1.67
C GLY A 23 -17.57 18.44 -0.62
N ALA A 24 -18.16 17.23 -0.73
CA ALA A 24 -19.11 16.68 0.23
C ALA A 24 -18.58 16.66 1.67
N PHE A 25 -17.26 16.54 1.88
CA PHE A 25 -16.66 16.58 3.21
C PHE A 25 -16.75 17.95 3.91
N THR A 26 -17.14 19.00 3.19
CA THR A 26 -17.46 20.31 3.79
C THR A 26 -18.75 20.24 4.59
N ASP A 27 -19.75 19.55 4.03
CA ASP A 27 -21.09 19.46 4.61
C ASP A 27 -21.23 18.25 5.55
N ASP A 28 -20.51 17.16 5.26
CA ASP A 28 -20.50 15.92 6.05
C ASP A 28 -19.05 15.42 6.27
N PRO A 29 -18.30 16.02 7.20
CA PRO A 29 -16.91 15.66 7.45
C PRO A 29 -16.80 14.29 8.12
N LEU A 30 -15.76 13.53 7.74
CA LEU A 30 -15.43 12.28 8.43
C LEU A 30 -15.04 12.57 9.88
N ASP A 31 -15.46 11.69 10.77
CA ASP A 31 -15.13 11.81 12.18
C ASP A 31 -13.61 11.62 12.43
N GLY A 32 -13.16 12.12 13.58
CA GLY A 32 -11.75 12.11 13.93
C GLY A 32 -11.14 10.72 14.07
N ASP A 33 -11.91 9.68 14.37
CA ASP A 33 -11.43 8.31 14.51
C ASP A 33 -11.23 7.68 13.13
N THR A 34 -12.18 7.89 12.23
CA THR A 34 -12.07 7.53 10.81
C THR A 34 -10.84 8.17 10.17
N LEU A 35 -10.62 9.47 10.39
CA LEU A 35 -9.45 10.17 9.86
C LEU A 35 -8.13 9.59 10.39
N ARG A 36 -8.06 9.16 11.66
CA ARG A 36 -6.86 8.51 12.20
C ARG A 36 -6.58 7.16 11.54
N VAL A 37 -7.62 6.42 11.17
CA VAL A 37 -7.46 5.16 10.42
C VAL A 37 -6.95 5.42 9.01
N ILE A 38 -7.50 6.44 8.32
CA ILE A 38 -7.05 6.83 6.98
C ILE A 38 -5.60 7.31 7.02
N GLU A 39 -5.21 8.09 8.04
CA GLU A 39 -3.83 8.50 8.27
C GLU A 39 -2.88 7.30 8.43
N TYR A 40 -3.30 6.27 9.16
CA TYR A 40 -2.55 5.03 9.31
C TYR A 40 -2.45 4.26 7.98
N MET A 41 -3.55 4.09 7.26
CA MET A 41 -3.57 3.42 5.95
C MET A 41 -2.67 4.16 4.95
N HIS A 42 -2.73 5.48 4.88
CA HIS A 42 -1.86 6.28 4.01
C HIS A 42 -0.38 6.07 4.31
N ASP A 43 0.00 5.92 5.58
CA ASP A 43 1.38 5.62 5.97
C ASP A 43 1.77 4.18 5.58
N VAL A 44 0.85 3.22 5.72
CA VAL A 44 1.07 1.83 5.30
C VAL A 44 1.31 1.76 3.79
N GLU A 45 0.42 2.32 2.97
CA GLU A 45 0.55 2.27 1.50
C GLU A 45 1.84 2.92 0.99
N HIS A 46 2.32 3.97 1.66
CA HIS A 46 3.60 4.59 1.31
C HIS A 46 4.83 3.84 1.85
N HIS A 47 4.67 3.03 2.91
CA HIS A 47 5.73 2.16 3.42
C HIS A 47 5.89 0.89 2.57
N THR A 48 4.86 0.51 1.84
CA THR A 48 4.82 -0.62 0.91
C THR A 48 5.97 -0.60 -0.13
N ILE A 49 6.46 0.59 -0.51
CA ILE A 49 7.66 0.75 -1.37
C ILE A 49 8.96 0.24 -0.70
N CYS A 50 9.09 0.31 0.62
CA CYS A 50 10.25 -0.25 1.33
C CYS A 50 10.29 -1.78 1.19
N TYR A 51 9.13 -2.42 1.13
CA TYR A 51 9.01 -3.86 0.95
C TYR A 51 9.40 -4.29 -0.48
N LEU A 52 8.99 -3.54 -1.51
CA LEU A 52 9.48 -3.72 -2.88
C LEU A 52 11.01 -3.68 -2.94
N ARG A 53 11.61 -2.63 -2.35
CA ARG A 53 13.07 -2.47 -2.30
C ARG A 53 13.75 -3.68 -1.66
N ASP A 54 13.21 -4.14 -0.53
CA ASP A 54 13.79 -5.25 0.22
C ASP A 54 13.71 -6.59 -0.53
N LEU A 55 12.70 -6.77 -1.40
CA LEU A 55 12.60 -7.94 -2.29
C LEU A 55 13.55 -7.84 -3.49
N LEU A 56 13.66 -6.67 -4.11
CA LEU A 56 14.49 -6.46 -5.30
C LEU A 56 16.00 -6.65 -5.04
N VAL A 57 16.46 -6.45 -3.80
CA VAL A 57 17.86 -6.72 -3.42
C VAL A 57 18.17 -8.21 -3.20
N THR A 58 17.16 -9.08 -3.26
CA THR A 58 17.32 -10.54 -3.19
C THR A 58 17.32 -11.14 -4.59
N PRO A 59 17.71 -12.42 -4.79
CA PRO A 59 17.61 -13.09 -6.08
C PRO A 59 16.20 -13.14 -6.69
N ALA A 60 15.14 -12.77 -5.95
CA ALA A 60 13.77 -12.67 -6.45
C ALA A 60 13.64 -11.81 -7.72
N HIS A 61 14.49 -10.78 -7.86
CA HIS A 61 14.47 -9.92 -9.04
C HIS A 61 14.86 -10.65 -10.35
N ALA A 62 15.47 -11.83 -10.27
CA ALA A 62 15.83 -12.62 -11.45
C ALA A 62 14.63 -13.36 -12.03
N ASP A 63 13.55 -13.52 -11.27
CA ASP A 63 12.30 -14.09 -11.75
C ASP A 63 11.46 -13.01 -12.45
N PRO A 64 11.16 -13.16 -13.75
CA PRO A 64 10.40 -12.18 -14.51
C PRO A 64 8.93 -12.08 -14.08
N GLU A 65 8.31 -13.16 -13.59
CA GLU A 65 6.92 -13.13 -13.10
C GLU A 65 6.83 -12.34 -11.80
N ILE A 66 7.77 -12.56 -10.87
CA ILE A 66 7.84 -11.82 -9.60
C ILE A 66 8.08 -10.34 -9.87
N THR A 67 9.04 -10.03 -10.74
CA THR A 67 9.38 -8.63 -11.05
C THR A 67 8.22 -7.91 -11.75
N ALA A 68 7.50 -8.59 -12.65
CA ALA A 68 6.29 -8.05 -13.26
C ALA A 68 5.20 -7.78 -12.23
N PHE A 69 4.91 -8.77 -11.35
CA PHE A 69 3.93 -8.61 -10.27
C PHE A 69 4.28 -7.41 -9.38
N LEU A 70 5.51 -7.36 -8.87
CA LEU A 70 5.97 -6.31 -7.96
C LEU A 70 5.90 -4.91 -8.59
N SER A 71 6.11 -4.81 -9.90
CA SER A 71 6.03 -3.53 -10.63
C SER A 71 4.59 -3.02 -10.75
N LEU A 72 3.65 -3.90 -11.08
CA LEU A 72 2.23 -3.57 -11.21
C LEU A 72 1.60 -3.27 -9.84
N TRP A 73 1.91 -4.09 -8.85
CA TRP A 73 1.45 -3.88 -7.49
C TRP A 73 1.96 -2.55 -6.92
N ALA A 74 3.25 -2.23 -7.09
CA ALA A 74 3.78 -0.95 -6.64
C ALA A 74 3.14 0.25 -7.36
N TYR A 75 2.70 0.07 -8.61
CA TYR A 75 1.93 1.08 -9.34
C TYR A 75 0.53 1.27 -8.74
N GLU A 76 -0.19 0.19 -8.43
CA GLU A 76 -1.51 0.26 -7.80
C GLU A 76 -1.46 0.94 -6.43
N GLU A 77 -0.51 0.54 -5.58
CA GLU A 77 -0.36 1.06 -4.21
C GLU A 77 0.01 2.55 -4.17
N LEU A 78 0.75 3.03 -5.18
CA LEU A 78 1.01 4.46 -5.34
C LEU A 78 -0.30 5.24 -5.47
N TRP A 79 -1.23 4.74 -6.28
CA TRP A 79 -2.52 5.42 -6.50
C TRP A 79 -3.46 5.30 -5.32
N HIS A 80 -3.40 4.20 -4.54
CA HIS A 80 -4.07 4.10 -3.25
C HIS A 80 -3.58 5.17 -2.27
N GLY A 81 -2.26 5.34 -2.16
CA GLY A 81 -1.64 6.38 -1.34
C GLY A 81 -2.10 7.79 -1.72
N GLU A 82 -2.14 8.10 -3.02
CA GLU A 82 -2.63 9.39 -3.52
C GLU A 82 -4.12 9.61 -3.20
N ALA A 83 -4.97 8.59 -3.37
CA ALA A 83 -6.39 8.67 -3.06
C ALA A 83 -6.66 8.98 -1.58
N LEU A 84 -6.00 8.25 -0.67
CA LEU A 84 -6.08 8.52 0.77
C LEU A 84 -5.52 9.90 1.11
N GLY A 85 -4.45 10.32 0.41
CA GLY A 85 -3.85 11.64 0.56
C GLY A 85 -4.81 12.77 0.20
N ALA A 86 -5.63 12.58 -0.84
CA ALA A 86 -6.67 13.51 -1.25
C ALA A 86 -7.79 13.60 -0.20
N VAL A 87 -8.24 12.47 0.36
CA VAL A 87 -9.22 12.48 1.46
C VAL A 87 -8.68 13.25 2.67
N LEU A 88 -7.43 13.01 3.06
CA LEU A 88 -6.78 13.73 4.17
C LEU A 88 -6.64 15.24 3.88
N ALA A 89 -6.26 15.60 2.65
CA ALA A 89 -6.14 16.98 2.23
C ALA A 89 -7.49 17.73 2.30
N ALA A 90 -8.58 17.07 1.89
CA ALA A 90 -9.94 17.62 1.99
C ALA A 90 -10.34 17.94 3.45
N HIS A 91 -9.76 17.26 4.43
CA HIS A 91 -9.97 17.50 5.86
C HIS A 91 -8.88 18.37 6.50
N GLY A 92 -8.04 19.04 5.70
CA GLY A 92 -6.95 19.89 6.18
C GLY A 92 -5.87 19.15 6.97
N ARG A 93 -5.76 17.83 6.82
CA ARG A 93 -4.73 17.01 7.46
C ARG A 93 -3.45 17.01 6.62
N LEU A 94 -2.32 16.80 7.28
CA LEU A 94 -1.05 16.59 6.59
C LEU A 94 -1.15 15.34 5.72
N SER A 95 -0.88 15.46 4.42
CA SER A 95 -1.00 14.36 3.45
C SER A 95 0.09 14.43 2.37
N GLY A 96 0.08 13.44 1.47
CA GLY A 96 0.98 13.39 0.31
C GLY A 96 2.46 13.39 0.69
N GLN A 97 3.30 13.95 -0.18
CA GLN A 97 4.76 13.88 -0.05
C GLN A 97 5.30 14.42 1.28
N GLN A 98 4.66 15.45 1.86
CA GLN A 98 5.10 16.03 3.13
C GLN A 98 4.92 15.04 4.30
N ARG A 99 3.78 14.33 4.33
CA ARG A 99 3.53 13.28 5.32
C ARG A 99 4.49 12.11 5.12
N VAL A 100 4.69 11.68 3.87
CA VAL A 100 5.59 10.58 3.51
C VAL A 100 7.03 10.89 3.94
N ALA A 101 7.50 12.11 3.71
CA ALA A 101 8.82 12.55 4.14
C ALA A 101 8.97 12.49 5.66
N ALA A 102 7.97 12.99 6.40
CA ALA A 102 7.96 12.93 7.86
C ALA A 102 7.94 11.48 8.39
N MET A 103 7.17 10.59 7.77
CA MET A 103 7.13 9.16 8.09
C MET A 103 8.50 8.50 7.85
N ARG A 104 9.11 8.74 6.67
CA ARG A 104 10.44 8.19 6.33
C ARG A 104 11.53 8.66 7.28
N GLN A 105 11.49 9.92 7.72
CA GLN A 105 12.42 10.42 8.73
C GLN A 105 12.26 9.69 10.08
N ARG A 106 11.04 9.35 10.48
CA ARG A 106 10.76 8.61 11.72
C ARG A 106 11.25 7.16 11.69
N LEU A 107 11.20 6.50 10.53
CA LEU A 107 11.70 5.12 10.35
C LEU A 107 13.22 5.02 10.55
N GLY A 108 13.95 6.10 10.26
CA GLY A 108 15.35 6.28 10.62
C GLY A 108 16.33 5.27 9.99
N ILE A 109 17.49 5.12 10.63
CA ILE A 109 18.61 4.30 10.14
C ILE A 109 18.28 2.80 10.09
N ARG A 110 17.33 2.32 10.90
CA ARG A 110 16.95 0.88 10.93
C ARG A 110 16.38 0.41 9.60
N ASP A 111 15.54 1.22 8.94
CA ASP A 111 15.02 0.89 7.61
C ASP A 111 16.11 0.87 6.53
N ARG A 112 17.23 1.59 6.75
CA ARG A 112 18.35 1.63 5.80
C ARG A 112 19.30 0.43 5.93
N ILE A 113 19.34 -0.19 7.11
CA ILE A 113 20.20 -1.35 7.40
C ILE A 113 19.50 -2.68 7.08
N ARG A 114 18.17 -2.72 7.22
CA ARG A 114 17.34 -3.91 6.96
C ARG A 114 17.52 -4.52 5.55
N PRO A 115 17.62 -3.76 4.44
CA PRO A 115 17.79 -4.31 3.10
C PRO A 115 19.15 -4.99 2.93
N LEU A 116 20.19 -4.43 3.57
CA LEU A 116 21.54 -5.02 3.58
C LEU A 116 21.57 -6.35 4.32
N LEU A 117 20.89 -6.44 5.47
CA LEU A 117 20.76 -7.69 6.22
C LEU A 117 19.89 -8.72 5.48
N SER A 118 18.82 -8.26 4.80
CA SER A 118 17.98 -9.11 3.96
C SER A 118 18.77 -9.68 2.78
N ALA A 119 19.54 -8.83 2.08
CA ALA A 119 20.41 -9.26 0.98
C ALA A 119 21.45 -10.30 1.44
N LEU A 120 22.12 -10.07 2.57
CA LEU A 120 23.07 -11.00 3.17
C LEU A 120 22.44 -12.31 3.67
N GLY A 121 21.20 -12.28 4.17
CA GLY A 121 20.45 -13.47 4.56
C GLY A 121 19.90 -14.24 3.34
N SER A 122 19.56 -13.54 2.26
CA SER A 122 18.97 -14.11 1.05
C SER A 122 19.93 -15.00 0.28
N THR A 123 21.21 -14.66 0.25
CA THR A 123 22.28 -15.49 -0.33
C THR A 123 22.47 -16.81 0.43
N VAL A 124 22.04 -16.89 1.69
CA VAL A 124 22.10 -18.12 2.51
C VAL A 124 20.77 -18.91 2.47
N VAL A 125 19.63 -18.24 2.38
CA VAL A 125 18.29 -18.85 2.53
C VAL A 125 17.61 -19.18 1.19
N GLY A 126 17.96 -18.49 0.10
CA GLY A 126 17.44 -18.74 -1.25
C GLY A 126 15.95 -18.44 -1.42
N GLU A 127 15.28 -19.15 -2.32
CA GLU A 127 13.86 -19.00 -2.69
C GLU A 127 12.86 -19.04 -1.51
N ARG A 128 13.22 -19.68 -0.39
CA ARG A 128 12.38 -19.71 0.82
C ARG A 128 12.15 -18.32 1.41
N LEU A 129 13.10 -17.40 1.24
CA LEU A 129 12.93 -16.03 1.68
C LEU A 129 11.87 -15.31 0.85
N VAL A 130 11.80 -15.59 -0.46
CA VAL A 130 10.79 -15.05 -1.37
C VAL A 130 9.41 -15.54 -0.97
N ALA A 131 9.25 -16.86 -0.76
CA ALA A 131 7.97 -17.43 -0.32
C ALA A 131 7.49 -16.84 1.01
N LEU A 132 8.40 -16.64 1.98
CA LEU A 132 8.08 -15.99 3.26
C LEU A 132 7.62 -14.55 3.06
N HIS A 133 8.35 -13.79 2.24
CA HIS A 133 7.96 -12.42 1.90
C HIS A 133 6.58 -12.43 1.25
N MET A 134 6.38 -13.18 0.15
CA MET A 134 5.10 -13.22 -0.56
C MET A 134 3.93 -13.62 0.36
N THR A 135 4.16 -14.54 1.29
CA THR A 135 3.15 -14.92 2.30
C THR A 135 2.84 -13.75 3.24
N TRP A 136 3.85 -13.04 3.71
CA TRP A 136 3.67 -11.83 4.52
C TRP A 136 2.91 -10.75 3.74
N GLY A 137 3.26 -10.53 2.46
CA GLY A 137 2.56 -9.59 1.58
C GLY A 137 1.09 -9.94 1.39
N ALA A 138 0.78 -11.21 1.16
CA ALA A 138 -0.60 -11.69 1.04
C ALA A 138 -1.41 -11.50 2.33
N ILE A 139 -0.79 -11.73 3.50
CA ILE A 139 -1.43 -11.46 4.80
C ILE A 139 -1.73 -9.98 4.93
N ASN A 140 -0.75 -9.11 4.63
CA ASN A 140 -0.92 -7.67 4.68
C ASN A 140 -2.08 -7.22 3.77
N GLU A 141 -2.10 -7.65 2.52
CA GLU A 141 -3.16 -7.33 1.55
C GLU A 141 -4.55 -7.70 2.07
N TRP A 142 -4.72 -8.94 2.56
CA TRP A 142 -5.99 -9.38 3.12
C TRP A 142 -6.41 -8.57 4.34
N THR A 143 -5.47 -8.20 5.20
CA THR A 143 -5.78 -7.37 6.36
C THR A 143 -6.13 -5.93 5.99
N THR A 144 -5.45 -5.36 4.99
CA THR A 144 -5.73 -4.01 4.46
C THR A 144 -7.10 -3.97 3.80
N GLN A 145 -7.42 -4.95 2.94
CA GLN A 145 -8.72 -5.07 2.29
C GLN A 145 -9.85 -5.24 3.32
N ALA A 146 -9.66 -6.09 4.33
CA ALA A 146 -10.62 -6.24 5.43
C ALA A 146 -10.75 -4.92 6.24
N GLY A 147 -9.66 -4.19 6.42
CA GLY A 147 -9.62 -2.86 7.02
C GLY A 147 -10.47 -1.85 6.25
N TYR A 148 -10.31 -1.76 4.93
CA TYR A 148 -11.10 -0.87 4.07
C TYR A 148 -12.59 -1.19 4.12
N VAL A 149 -12.96 -2.47 4.00
CA VAL A 149 -14.37 -2.90 4.10
C VAL A 149 -14.95 -2.52 5.46
N ARG A 150 -14.19 -2.73 6.54
CA ARG A 150 -14.65 -2.40 7.89
C ARG A 150 -14.77 -0.90 8.11
N LEU A 151 -13.85 -0.11 7.55
CA LEU A 151 -13.87 1.34 7.58
C LEU A 151 -15.12 1.85 6.87
N ALA A 152 -15.37 1.41 5.63
CA ALA A 152 -16.55 1.79 4.84
C ALA A 152 -17.87 1.48 5.55
N GLN A 153 -17.97 0.32 6.23
CA GLN A 153 -19.15 -0.04 7.02
C GLN A 153 -19.36 0.88 8.24
N ARG A 154 -18.29 1.40 8.83
CA ARG A 154 -18.34 2.23 10.04
C ARG A 154 -18.50 3.72 9.73
N SER A 155 -17.90 4.20 8.66
CA SER A 155 -18.05 5.58 8.18
C SER A 155 -19.38 5.81 7.47
N GLY A 156 -20.20 4.78 7.33
CA GLY A 156 -21.58 4.87 6.84
C GLY A 156 -21.67 4.86 5.32
N THR A 157 -21.82 3.67 4.74
CA THR A 157 -22.48 3.53 3.45
C THR A 157 -23.94 3.99 3.59
N ARG A 158 -24.22 5.26 3.28
CA ARG A 158 -25.54 5.67 2.78
C ARG A 158 -25.63 5.67 1.25
N CYS A 159 -24.53 5.46 0.54
CA CYS A 159 -24.52 5.38 -0.93
C CYS A 159 -23.55 4.30 -1.40
N TRP A 160 -24.05 3.10 -1.68
CA TRP A 160 -23.57 2.22 -2.77
C TRP A 160 -24.65 1.14 -2.97
N PRO A 161 -25.42 1.19 -4.07
CA PRO A 161 -26.36 0.12 -4.38
C PRO A 161 -25.60 -1.13 -4.85
N SER A 162 -26.14 -2.26 -4.41
CA SER A 162 -25.80 -3.64 -4.78
C SER A 162 -25.61 -3.87 -6.28
#